data_AF-A0A0L0V0B7-F1
#
_entry.id   AF-A0A0L0V0B7-F1
#
_cell.length_a   1.000
_cell.length_b   1.000
_cell.length_c   1.000
_cell.angle_alpha   90.00
_cell.angle_beta   90.00
_cell.angle_gamma   90.00
#
_symmetry.space_group_name_H-M   'P 1'
#
loop_
_entity.id
_entity.type
_entity.pdbx_description
1 polymer ?
#
loop_
_entity_poly.entity_id
_entity_poly.type
_entity_poly.pdbx_seq_one_letter_code
_entity_poly.pdbx_strand_id
1 'polypeptide(L)'
;MHAEITSTPVPGNALHPCRACPLSATSVKAKATFAYAASFFMISATGSWIKHPPRSWGQIKQLCKAVWVMAHQPRKKTAVEDSNAKLGVKDSLNWTLIDRRYEILALDDEATAANLKFLKRLAQIAREDLASLFNPFFELNGFDVGEDTPDEVLHVFLLGVVKDMVRDCMHGLTPDEKVKVKARYQLFNINSLNIASSQADYLTRHFGNFIGKDFRIVVQAALFVLFQYMDDDERHLWTALCKLVPLIFQTHIEDKASFTVQLTYHIRQFLYLLVKATAQWVNKPKLHMLLHLMESVDRYGPACLSATEKFEGYNSVVRHASVHSNQQSPGKDISVTFGDYRILRHILSGSYWVDGFQHEGTGRFKEPVSLCQEVEGSGLFAG
;
A
#
# COMPACT_ATOMS: atom_id res chain seq x y z
N MET A 1 -0.19 -2.90 0.85
CA MET A 1 -1.28 -1.89 0.90
C MET A 1 -2.31 -2.35 1.93
N HIS A 2 -2.65 -1.48 2.88
CA HIS A 2 -3.30 -1.78 4.16
C HIS A 2 -4.80 -2.16 4.07
N ALA A 3 -5.18 -3.08 3.19
CA ALA A 3 -6.59 -3.46 2.99
C ALA A 3 -7.27 -3.94 4.30
N GLU A 4 -6.50 -4.52 5.22
CA GLU A 4 -6.96 -4.91 6.56
C GLU A 4 -7.35 -3.72 7.44
N ILE A 5 -6.70 -2.56 7.27
CA ILE A 5 -7.01 -1.34 8.01
C ILE A 5 -8.14 -0.59 7.31
N THR A 6 -8.12 -0.55 5.98
CA THR A 6 -8.99 0.36 5.23
C THR A 6 -10.37 -0.18 4.94
N SER A 7 -10.59 -1.49 5.07
CA SER A 7 -11.84 -2.16 4.68
C SER A 7 -12.28 -1.85 3.23
N THR A 8 -11.33 -1.52 2.37
CA THR A 8 -11.52 -1.26 0.93
C THR A 8 -10.94 -2.39 0.10
N PRO A 9 -11.48 -2.67 -1.10
CA PRO A 9 -10.95 -3.69 -2.00
C PRO A 9 -9.48 -3.47 -2.34
N VAL A 10 -8.78 -4.56 -2.61
CA VAL A 10 -7.46 -4.50 -3.23
C VAL A 10 -7.62 -3.94 -4.65
N PRO A 11 -6.91 -2.85 -5.02
CA PRO A 11 -7.24 -2.05 -6.20
C PRO A 11 -7.38 -2.77 -7.55
N GLY A 12 -6.64 -3.86 -7.78
CA GLY A 12 -6.44 -4.55 -9.07
C GLY A 12 -7.58 -4.46 -10.09
N ASN A 13 -8.39 -5.51 -10.23
CA ASN A 13 -9.56 -5.49 -11.14
C ASN A 13 -10.84 -4.97 -10.45
N ALA A 14 -10.70 -4.33 -9.28
CA ALA A 14 -11.85 -3.86 -8.51
C ALA A 14 -12.61 -2.76 -9.27
N LEU A 15 -13.94 -2.77 -9.15
CA LEU A 15 -14.79 -1.68 -9.66
C LEU A 15 -14.51 -0.36 -8.92
N HIS A 16 -13.99 -0.46 -7.71
CA HIS A 16 -13.60 0.62 -6.81
C HIS A 16 -12.09 0.58 -6.58
N PRO A 17 -11.28 1.14 -7.49
CA PRO A 17 -9.82 1.01 -7.45
C PRO A 17 -9.14 1.91 -6.41
N CYS A 18 -9.80 2.95 -5.92
CA CYS A 18 -9.20 3.93 -5.02
C CYS A 18 -9.73 3.75 -3.59
N ARG A 19 -8.81 3.70 -2.62
CA ARG A 19 -9.16 3.72 -1.19
C ARG A 19 -9.49 5.12 -0.66
N ALA A 20 -8.89 6.17 -1.24
CA ALA A 20 -8.99 7.54 -0.74
C ALA A 20 -10.27 8.23 -1.20
N CYS A 21 -10.76 7.95 -2.41
CA CYS A 21 -11.94 8.62 -2.99
C CYS A 21 -12.95 7.64 -3.62
N PRO A 22 -14.19 8.09 -3.93
CA PRO A 22 -15.26 7.22 -4.44
C PRO A 22 -15.14 6.90 -5.95
N LEU A 23 -13.95 7.04 -6.55
CA LEU A 23 -13.70 6.62 -7.94
C LEU A 23 -14.18 5.18 -8.14
N SER A 24 -15.06 4.99 -9.12
CA SER A 24 -15.66 3.71 -9.40
C SER A 24 -16.11 3.55 -10.85
N ALA A 25 -16.31 2.32 -11.27
CA ALA A 25 -16.89 1.96 -12.55
C ALA A 25 -18.09 1.01 -12.35
N THR A 26 -19.12 1.13 -13.19
CA THR A 26 -20.30 0.25 -13.14
C THR A 26 -19.98 -1.19 -13.56
N SER A 27 -18.95 -1.37 -14.38
CA SER A 27 -18.43 -2.67 -14.82
C SER A 27 -16.96 -2.54 -15.22
N VAL A 28 -16.26 -3.66 -15.38
CA VAL A 28 -14.88 -3.67 -15.89
C VAL A 28 -14.81 -3.04 -17.28
N LYS A 29 -15.79 -3.30 -18.15
CA LYS A 29 -15.87 -2.70 -19.50
C LYS A 29 -16.03 -1.18 -19.46
N ALA A 30 -16.75 -0.66 -18.46
CA ALA A 30 -16.96 0.79 -18.31
C ALA A 30 -15.65 1.56 -18.02
N LYS A 31 -14.58 0.87 -17.57
CA LYS A 31 -13.27 1.50 -17.36
C LYS A 31 -12.63 2.01 -18.66
N ALA A 32 -13.03 1.49 -19.80
CA ALA A 32 -12.53 1.96 -21.11
C ALA A 32 -13.25 3.21 -21.63
N THR A 33 -14.23 3.76 -20.88
CA THR A 33 -14.98 4.95 -21.31
C THR A 33 -14.20 6.23 -21.03
N PHE A 34 -14.41 7.26 -21.87
CA PHE A 34 -13.85 8.58 -21.64
C PHE A 34 -14.27 9.16 -20.29
N ALA A 35 -15.53 8.97 -19.88
CA ALA A 35 -16.03 9.44 -18.60
C ALA A 35 -15.27 8.84 -17.41
N TYR A 36 -15.00 7.53 -17.44
CA TYR A 36 -14.17 6.89 -16.42
C TYR A 36 -12.73 7.37 -16.48
N ALA A 37 -12.13 7.49 -17.67
CA ALA A 37 -10.76 7.98 -17.80
C ALA A 37 -10.61 9.41 -17.25
N ALA A 38 -11.51 10.32 -17.61
CA ALA A 38 -11.54 11.68 -17.08
C ALA A 38 -11.67 11.67 -15.55
N SER A 39 -12.60 10.89 -14.99
CA SER A 39 -12.74 10.72 -13.54
C SER A 39 -11.50 10.11 -12.89
N PHE A 40 -10.85 9.12 -13.53
CA PHE A 40 -9.63 8.48 -13.07
C PHE A 40 -8.46 9.47 -12.98
N PHE A 41 -8.33 10.39 -13.92
CA PHE A 41 -7.30 11.43 -13.86
C PHE A 41 -7.75 12.69 -13.11
N MET A 42 -8.95 12.68 -12.52
CA MET A 42 -9.59 13.84 -11.89
C MET A 42 -9.60 15.07 -12.82
N ILE A 43 -10.08 14.86 -14.03
CA ILE A 43 -10.29 15.89 -15.04
C ILE A 43 -11.79 16.02 -15.27
N SER A 44 -12.30 17.25 -15.22
CA SER A 44 -13.69 17.56 -15.55
C SER A 44 -13.99 17.43 -17.04
N ALA A 45 -15.26 17.46 -17.42
CA ALA A 45 -15.68 17.45 -18.82
C ALA A 45 -15.10 18.63 -19.64
N THR A 46 -14.70 19.73 -19.00
CA THR A 46 -14.08 20.90 -19.64
C THR A 46 -12.55 20.83 -19.71
N GLY A 47 -11.95 19.74 -19.23
CA GLY A 47 -10.49 19.59 -19.18
C GLY A 47 -9.82 20.24 -17.96
N SER A 48 -10.58 20.86 -17.07
CA SER A 48 -10.04 21.44 -15.83
C SER A 48 -9.78 20.35 -14.79
N TRP A 49 -8.68 20.48 -14.04
CA TRP A 49 -8.38 19.62 -12.89
C TRP A 49 -9.48 19.78 -11.83
N ILE A 50 -9.99 18.65 -11.36
CA ILE A 50 -10.92 18.57 -10.23
C ILE A 50 -10.29 17.75 -9.12
N LYS A 51 -11.00 17.68 -7.99
CA LYS A 51 -10.63 16.82 -6.87
C LYS A 51 -11.86 15.98 -6.50
N HIS A 52 -11.67 14.68 -6.35
CA HIS A 52 -12.70 13.84 -5.77
C HIS A 52 -12.75 14.05 -4.26
N PRO A 53 -13.95 14.04 -3.64
CA PRO A 53 -14.05 14.08 -2.19
C PRO A 53 -13.43 12.81 -1.58
N PRO A 54 -12.95 12.87 -0.32
CA PRO A 54 -12.51 11.67 0.38
C PRO A 54 -13.69 10.69 0.56
N ARG A 55 -13.39 9.39 0.63
CA ARG A 55 -14.40 8.40 1.03
C ARG A 55 -14.82 8.66 2.47
N SER A 56 -16.12 8.56 2.74
CA SER A 56 -16.63 8.65 4.11
C SER A 56 -16.33 7.37 4.88
N TRP A 57 -15.57 7.47 5.98
CA TRP A 57 -15.32 6.33 6.86
C TRP A 57 -16.61 5.80 7.50
N GLY A 58 -17.52 6.70 7.90
CA GLY A 58 -18.85 6.33 8.38
C GLY A 58 -19.65 5.51 7.36
N GLN A 59 -19.61 5.90 6.08
CA GLN A 59 -20.25 5.16 4.99
C GLN A 59 -19.60 3.79 4.78
N ILE A 60 -18.27 3.69 4.82
CA ILE A 60 -17.56 2.39 4.70
C ILE A 60 -18.04 1.43 5.80
N LYS A 61 -18.10 1.89 7.07
CA LYS A 61 -18.62 1.08 8.19
C LYS A 61 -20.05 0.60 7.94
N GLN A 62 -20.92 1.49 7.48
CA GLN A 62 -22.32 1.15 7.17
C GLN A 62 -22.43 0.11 6.05
N LEU A 63 -21.65 0.26 4.97
CA LEU A 63 -21.64 -0.67 3.85
C LEU A 63 -21.10 -2.05 4.25
N CYS A 64 -20.05 -2.11 5.07
CA CYS A 64 -19.56 -3.37 5.64
C CYS A 64 -20.63 -4.07 6.50
N LYS A 65 -21.36 -3.32 7.33
CA LYS A 65 -22.50 -3.86 8.10
C LYS A 65 -23.62 -4.37 7.19
N ALA A 66 -23.92 -3.68 6.09
CA ALA A 66 -24.92 -4.12 5.12
C ALA A 66 -24.53 -5.43 4.43
N VAL A 67 -23.24 -5.61 4.08
CA VAL A 67 -22.70 -6.88 3.55
C VAL A 67 -22.87 -8.00 4.57
N TRP A 68 -22.55 -7.75 5.85
CA TRP A 68 -22.73 -8.74 6.91
C TRP A 68 -24.18 -9.20 7.02
N VAL A 69 -25.13 -8.26 7.04
CA VAL A 69 -26.58 -8.58 7.07
C VAL A 69 -26.95 -9.43 5.86
N MET A 70 -26.46 -9.07 4.66
CA MET A 70 -26.70 -9.85 3.45
C MET A 70 -26.15 -11.27 3.54
N ALA A 71 -24.95 -11.45 4.09
CA ALA A 71 -24.32 -12.76 4.25
C ALA A 71 -25.09 -13.71 5.18
N HIS A 72 -25.91 -13.15 6.08
CA HIS A 72 -26.74 -13.90 7.01
C HIS A 72 -28.15 -14.21 6.49
N GLN A 73 -28.49 -13.73 5.30
CA GLN A 73 -29.70 -14.14 4.56
C GLN A 73 -29.46 -15.47 3.81
N PRO A 74 -30.52 -16.18 3.38
CA PRO A 74 -30.39 -17.34 2.50
C PRO A 74 -29.94 -16.90 1.10
N ARG A 75 -28.65 -16.61 0.95
CA ARG A 75 -27.99 -16.23 -0.30
C ARG A 75 -26.74 -17.05 -0.49
N LYS A 76 -26.37 -17.32 -1.75
CA LYS A 76 -25.09 -17.95 -2.10
C LYS A 76 -23.92 -17.01 -1.75
N LYS A 77 -22.78 -17.58 -1.36
CA LYS A 77 -21.52 -16.84 -1.10
C LYS A 77 -21.18 -15.87 -2.23
N THR A 78 -21.32 -16.31 -3.48
CA THR A 78 -21.06 -15.51 -4.69
C THR A 78 -21.88 -14.22 -4.74
N ALA A 79 -23.14 -14.22 -4.28
CA ALA A 79 -23.97 -13.02 -4.26
C ALA A 79 -23.45 -11.98 -3.24
N VAL A 80 -22.84 -12.44 -2.14
CA VAL A 80 -22.21 -11.58 -1.13
C VAL A 80 -20.89 -11.02 -1.68
N GLU A 81 -20.10 -11.84 -2.37
CA GLU A 81 -18.88 -11.40 -3.07
C GLU A 81 -19.17 -10.33 -4.12
N ASP A 82 -20.23 -10.52 -4.91
CA ASP A 82 -20.69 -9.53 -5.88
C ASP A 82 -21.13 -8.23 -5.19
N SER A 83 -21.77 -8.32 -4.03
CA SER A 83 -22.15 -7.14 -3.24
C SER A 83 -20.92 -6.38 -2.74
N ASN A 84 -19.90 -7.08 -2.21
CA ASN A 84 -18.63 -6.46 -1.83
C ASN A 84 -17.99 -5.71 -3.00
N ALA A 85 -17.94 -6.37 -4.17
CA ALA A 85 -17.35 -5.78 -5.38
C ALA A 85 -18.12 -4.54 -5.85
N LYS A 86 -19.46 -4.58 -5.82
CA LYS A 86 -20.33 -3.45 -6.21
C LYS A 86 -20.27 -2.28 -5.24
N LEU A 87 -20.26 -2.56 -3.94
CA LEU A 87 -20.21 -1.53 -2.89
C LEU A 87 -18.80 -0.98 -2.68
N GLY A 88 -17.77 -1.70 -3.13
CA GLY A 88 -16.39 -1.25 -3.00
C GLY A 88 -15.91 -1.27 -1.56
N VAL A 89 -16.34 -2.27 -0.77
CA VAL A 89 -15.92 -2.49 0.62
C VAL A 89 -15.62 -3.97 0.84
N LYS A 90 -14.64 -4.24 1.70
CA LYS A 90 -14.31 -5.58 2.17
C LYS A 90 -13.51 -5.47 3.47
N ASP A 91 -14.16 -5.74 4.60
CA ASP A 91 -13.46 -5.93 5.87
C ASP A 91 -12.84 -7.33 5.89
N SER A 92 -11.51 -7.41 5.88
CA SER A 92 -10.78 -8.67 5.85
C SER A 92 -11.08 -9.57 7.05
N LEU A 93 -11.19 -9.01 8.26
CA LEU A 93 -11.44 -9.78 9.48
C LEU A 93 -12.85 -10.35 9.44
N ASN A 94 -13.85 -9.50 9.20
CA ASN A 94 -15.24 -9.94 9.07
C ASN A 94 -15.41 -10.95 7.93
N TRP A 95 -14.69 -10.77 6.81
CA TRP A 95 -14.74 -11.68 5.67
C TRP A 95 -14.26 -13.09 6.02
N THR A 96 -13.24 -13.26 6.86
CA THR A 96 -12.80 -14.61 7.27
C THR A 96 -13.89 -15.38 8.01
N LEU A 97 -14.69 -14.68 8.82
CA LEU A 97 -15.82 -15.26 9.55
C LEU A 97 -16.98 -15.61 8.62
N ILE A 98 -17.32 -14.71 7.68
CA ILE A 98 -18.33 -14.96 6.65
C ILE A 98 -17.93 -16.16 5.80
N ASP A 99 -16.66 -16.23 5.39
CA ASP A 99 -16.13 -17.29 4.54
C ASP A 99 -16.24 -18.64 5.25
N ARG A 100 -15.74 -18.71 6.49
CA ARG A 100 -15.83 -19.93 7.31
C ARG A 100 -17.27 -20.39 7.53
N ARG A 101 -18.20 -19.45 7.71
CA ARG A 101 -19.63 -19.77 7.81
C ARG A 101 -20.13 -20.45 6.53
N TYR A 102 -19.80 -19.92 5.35
CA TYR A 102 -20.23 -20.51 4.09
C TYR A 102 -19.58 -21.87 3.80
N GLU A 103 -18.32 -22.07 4.18
CA GLU A 103 -17.66 -23.38 4.11
C GLU A 103 -18.43 -24.42 4.93
N ILE A 104 -18.86 -24.05 6.15
CA ILE A 104 -19.62 -24.96 7.02
C ILE A 104 -21.01 -25.24 6.43
N LEU A 105 -21.70 -24.22 5.94
CA LEU A 105 -23.03 -24.39 5.34
C LEU A 105 -22.99 -25.27 4.08
N ALA A 106 -21.87 -25.30 3.36
CA ALA A 106 -21.69 -26.16 2.20
C ALA A 106 -21.52 -27.65 2.56
N LEU A 107 -21.19 -27.99 3.81
CA LEU A 107 -21.07 -29.37 4.28
C LEU A 107 -22.43 -30.03 4.56
N ASP A 108 -23.48 -29.23 4.75
CA ASP A 108 -24.84 -29.71 5.06
C ASP A 108 -24.84 -30.75 6.21
N ASP A 109 -25.27 -31.99 5.95
CA ASP A 109 -25.31 -33.09 6.92
C ASP A 109 -23.92 -33.56 7.38
N GLU A 110 -22.84 -33.25 6.66
CA GLU A 110 -21.46 -33.61 7.04
C GLU A 110 -20.83 -32.63 8.05
N ALA A 111 -21.57 -31.61 8.49
CA ALA A 111 -21.07 -30.63 9.44
C ALA A 111 -20.79 -31.23 10.84
N THR A 112 -19.52 -31.20 11.25
CA THR A 112 -19.12 -31.67 12.59
C THR A 112 -19.74 -30.87 13.75
N ALA A 113 -19.75 -31.45 14.95
CA ALA A 113 -20.17 -30.74 16.17
C ALA A 113 -19.37 -29.44 16.44
N ALA A 114 -18.09 -29.41 16.07
CA ALA A 114 -17.25 -28.22 16.18
C ALA A 114 -17.71 -27.12 15.21
N ASN A 115 -18.10 -27.48 13.98
CA ASN A 115 -18.65 -26.55 13.00
C ASN A 115 -19.97 -25.92 13.50
N LEU A 116 -20.87 -26.75 14.04
CA LEU A 116 -22.13 -26.28 14.62
C LEU A 116 -21.90 -25.37 15.84
N LYS A 117 -20.89 -25.69 16.68
CA LYS A 117 -20.48 -24.84 17.81
C LYS A 117 -19.96 -23.49 17.32
N PHE A 118 -19.16 -23.45 16.25
CA PHE A 118 -18.71 -22.21 15.63
C PHE A 118 -19.88 -21.35 15.16
N LEU A 119 -20.83 -21.92 14.42
CA LEU A 119 -22.02 -21.18 13.94
C LEU A 119 -22.85 -20.61 15.10
N LYS A 120 -23.08 -21.40 16.15
CA LYS A 120 -23.78 -20.93 17.36
C LYS A 120 -23.03 -19.80 18.05
N ARG A 121 -21.71 -19.92 18.19
CA ARG A 121 -20.88 -18.88 18.81
C ARG A 121 -20.85 -17.60 17.99
N LEU A 122 -20.75 -17.70 16.66
CA LEU A 122 -20.80 -16.55 15.76
C LEU A 122 -22.14 -15.80 15.90
N ALA A 123 -23.26 -16.53 15.88
CA ALA A 123 -24.58 -15.95 16.07
C ALA A 123 -24.81 -15.38 17.48
N GLN A 124 -24.16 -15.94 18.50
CA GLN A 124 -24.17 -15.39 19.86
C GLN A 124 -23.43 -14.05 19.92
N ILE A 125 -22.18 -14.02 19.45
CA ILE A 125 -21.37 -12.78 19.46
C ILE A 125 -22.06 -11.69 18.65
N ALA A 126 -22.62 -12.03 17.48
CA ALA A 126 -23.33 -11.05 16.65
C ALA A 126 -24.54 -10.40 17.35
N ARG A 127 -25.14 -11.07 18.35
CA ARG A 127 -26.23 -10.52 19.17
C ARG A 127 -25.74 -9.72 20.37
N GLU A 128 -24.62 -10.14 20.97
CA GLU A 128 -24.06 -9.53 22.18
C GLU A 128 -23.18 -8.31 21.86
N ASP A 129 -22.28 -8.46 20.89
CA ASP A 129 -21.29 -7.46 20.49
C ASP A 129 -20.97 -7.61 19.00
N LEU A 130 -21.84 -7.03 18.17
CA LEU A 130 -21.65 -7.02 16.73
C LEU A 130 -20.37 -6.28 16.31
N ALA A 131 -19.95 -5.25 17.05
CA ALA A 131 -18.79 -4.44 16.71
C ALA A 131 -17.49 -5.26 16.76
N SER A 132 -17.37 -6.19 17.71
CA SER A 132 -16.22 -7.10 17.82
C SER A 132 -15.99 -8.01 16.60
N LEU A 133 -16.99 -8.18 15.73
CA LEU A 133 -16.91 -9.00 14.52
C LEU A 133 -16.35 -8.24 13.31
N PHE A 134 -16.06 -6.94 13.46
CA PHE A 134 -15.52 -6.09 12.41
C PHE A 134 -14.11 -5.62 12.76
N ASN A 135 -13.49 -4.98 11.77
CA ASN A 135 -12.24 -4.28 11.90
C ASN A 135 -12.22 -3.35 13.15
N PRO A 136 -11.32 -3.57 14.13
CA PRO A 136 -11.25 -2.77 15.35
C PRO A 136 -11.04 -1.27 15.11
N PHE A 137 -10.45 -0.88 13.97
CA PHE A 137 -10.33 0.54 13.59
C PHE A 137 -11.70 1.22 13.38
N PHE A 138 -12.80 0.46 13.29
CA PHE A 138 -14.14 1.02 13.23
C PHE A 138 -14.53 1.71 14.54
N GLU A 139 -13.96 1.30 15.67
CA GLU A 139 -14.28 1.85 17.00
C GLU A 139 -13.20 2.83 17.49
N LEU A 140 -12.16 3.08 16.69
CA LEU A 140 -11.09 4.01 17.05
C LEU A 140 -11.58 5.46 16.88
N ASN A 141 -11.73 6.17 18.00
CA ASN A 141 -12.13 7.57 18.01
C ASN A 141 -11.07 8.45 17.34
N GLY A 142 -11.51 9.34 16.46
CA GLY A 142 -10.64 10.28 15.75
C GLY A 142 -9.90 9.68 14.55
N PHE A 143 -10.10 8.40 14.22
CA PHE A 143 -9.53 7.78 13.02
C PHE A 143 -10.51 7.81 11.86
N ASP A 144 -10.05 8.28 10.71
CA ASP A 144 -10.72 8.23 9.41
C ASP A 144 -9.78 7.64 8.36
N VAL A 145 -10.20 6.56 7.70
CA VAL A 145 -9.34 5.87 6.74
C VAL A 145 -8.89 6.75 5.56
N GLY A 146 -9.76 7.64 5.07
CA GLY A 146 -9.48 8.46 3.89
C GLY A 146 -8.44 9.52 4.18
N GLU A 147 -8.36 9.93 5.44
CA GLU A 147 -7.52 11.01 5.92
C GLU A 147 -6.26 10.50 6.64
N ASP A 148 -6.39 9.40 7.40
CA ASP A 148 -5.38 8.86 8.33
C ASP A 148 -4.53 7.71 7.79
N THR A 149 -4.66 7.41 6.49
CA THR A 149 -3.83 6.40 5.83
C THR A 149 -3.01 7.01 4.70
N PRO A 150 -1.80 7.56 4.99
CA PRO A 150 -0.97 8.23 3.98
C PRO A 150 -0.63 7.31 2.81
N ASP A 151 -0.33 7.93 1.67
CA ASP A 151 0.12 7.20 0.49
C ASP A 151 1.50 6.60 0.66
N GLU A 152 1.52 5.27 0.59
CA GLU A 152 2.73 4.48 0.77
C GLU A 152 3.52 4.45 -0.54
N VAL A 153 4.55 5.30 -0.61
CA VAL A 153 5.30 5.60 -1.85
C VAL A 153 6.06 4.40 -2.42
N LEU A 154 6.48 3.43 -1.59
CA LEU A 154 7.12 2.22 -2.11
C LEU A 154 6.13 1.43 -2.99
N HIS A 155 4.93 1.18 -2.49
CA HIS A 155 3.92 0.41 -3.19
C HIS A 155 3.26 1.21 -4.31
N VAL A 156 2.95 2.49 -4.08
CA VAL A 156 2.24 3.32 -5.05
C VAL A 156 3.17 3.72 -6.19
N PHE A 157 4.34 4.26 -5.88
CA PHE A 157 5.22 4.85 -6.88
C PHE A 157 6.22 3.83 -7.44
N LEU A 158 7.09 3.23 -6.63
CA LEU A 158 8.11 2.30 -7.15
C LEU A 158 7.48 0.99 -7.66
N LEU A 159 6.76 0.27 -6.80
CA LEU A 159 6.11 -1.02 -7.14
C LEU A 159 4.78 -0.84 -7.87
N GLY A 160 4.45 0.38 -8.29
CA GLY A 160 3.27 0.71 -9.09
C GLY A 160 3.67 1.43 -10.36
N VAL A 161 3.77 2.75 -10.28
CA VAL A 161 4.05 3.62 -11.43
C VAL A 161 5.35 3.27 -12.16
N VAL A 162 6.48 3.28 -11.44
CA VAL A 162 7.79 2.98 -12.03
C VAL A 162 7.82 1.54 -12.54
N LYS A 163 7.29 0.59 -11.76
CA LYS A 163 7.16 -0.81 -12.16
C LYS A 163 6.41 -1.00 -13.47
N ASP A 164 5.25 -0.37 -13.61
CA ASP A 164 4.45 -0.55 -14.81
C ASP A 164 5.12 0.11 -16.03
N MET A 165 5.73 1.28 -15.88
CA MET A 165 6.50 1.92 -16.97
C MET A 165 7.74 1.13 -17.39
N VAL A 166 8.52 0.62 -16.44
CA VAL A 166 9.69 -0.23 -16.72
C VAL A 166 9.28 -1.48 -17.47
N ARG A 167 8.19 -2.13 -17.04
CA ARG A 167 7.67 -3.32 -17.71
C ARG A 167 7.18 -3.02 -19.11
N ASP A 168 6.43 -1.93 -19.29
CA ASP A 168 5.91 -1.51 -20.59
C ASP A 168 7.06 -1.32 -21.60
N CYS A 169 8.06 -0.52 -21.22
CA CYS A 169 9.27 -0.30 -22.04
C CYS A 169 10.03 -1.62 -22.32
N MET A 170 10.36 -2.39 -21.28
CA MET A 170 11.16 -3.62 -21.45
C MET A 170 10.42 -4.74 -22.20
N HIS A 171 9.09 -4.80 -22.13
CA HIS A 171 8.30 -5.74 -22.93
C HIS A 171 8.22 -5.34 -24.40
N GLY A 172 8.30 -4.04 -24.72
CA GLY A 172 8.39 -3.55 -26.10
C GLY A 172 9.70 -3.90 -26.81
N LEU A 173 10.78 -4.19 -26.08
CA LEU A 173 12.09 -4.50 -26.65
C LEU A 173 12.21 -5.95 -27.14
N THR A 174 12.85 -6.11 -28.30
CA THR A 174 13.27 -7.41 -28.85
C THR A 174 14.38 -8.05 -27.99
N PRO A 175 14.63 -9.37 -28.15
CA PRO A 175 15.73 -10.04 -27.45
C PRO A 175 17.11 -9.40 -27.71
N ASP A 176 17.39 -8.99 -28.95
CA ASP A 176 18.68 -8.39 -29.33
C ASP A 176 18.86 -6.99 -28.75
N GLU A 177 17.78 -6.20 -28.65
CA GLU A 177 17.81 -4.90 -27.99
C GLU A 177 18.06 -5.05 -26.49
N LYS A 178 17.52 -6.08 -25.84
CA LYS A 178 17.79 -6.36 -24.42
C LYS A 178 19.26 -6.68 -24.16
N VAL A 179 19.96 -7.32 -25.11
CA VAL A 179 21.42 -7.53 -25.03
C VAL A 179 22.15 -6.19 -25.05
N LYS A 180 21.74 -5.25 -25.91
CA LYS A 180 22.32 -3.90 -25.97
C LYS A 180 22.00 -3.07 -24.72
N VAL A 181 20.79 -3.17 -24.17
CA VAL A 181 20.42 -2.58 -22.87
C VAL A 181 21.32 -3.11 -21.75
N LYS A 182 21.61 -4.41 -21.74
CA LYS A 182 22.54 -5.00 -20.77
C LYS A 182 23.93 -4.39 -20.89
N ALA A 183 24.47 -4.29 -22.10
CA ALA A 183 25.77 -3.65 -22.33
C ALA A 183 25.78 -2.19 -21.84
N ARG A 184 24.70 -1.45 -22.06
CA ARG A 184 24.55 -0.07 -21.56
C ARG A 184 24.52 0.02 -20.03
N TYR A 185 23.81 -0.88 -19.35
CA TYR A 185 23.89 -0.98 -17.89
C TYR A 185 25.30 -1.33 -17.38
N GLN A 186 26.08 -2.09 -18.14
CA GLN A 186 27.49 -2.39 -17.79
C GLN A 186 28.40 -1.18 -17.95
N LEU A 187 28.13 -0.33 -18.96
CA LEU A 187 28.88 0.89 -19.24
C LEU A 187 28.41 2.10 -18.42
N PHE A 188 27.23 2.03 -17.80
CA PHE A 188 26.69 3.11 -17.01
C PHE A 188 27.56 3.38 -15.77
N ASN A 189 27.99 4.62 -15.59
CA ASN A 189 28.82 5.02 -14.46
C ASN A 189 27.98 5.01 -13.18
N ILE A 190 28.30 4.10 -12.26
CA ILE A 190 27.61 3.94 -10.98
C ILE A 190 28.28 4.69 -9.82
N ASN A 191 29.37 5.45 -10.05
CA ASN A 191 30.15 6.06 -8.95
C ASN A 191 29.32 7.00 -8.06
N SER A 192 28.30 7.64 -8.63
CA SER A 192 27.36 8.52 -7.90
C SER A 192 26.08 7.79 -7.46
N LEU A 193 25.92 6.51 -7.82
CA LEU A 193 24.86 5.67 -7.30
C LEU A 193 25.40 4.95 -6.06
N ASN A 194 24.71 5.05 -4.93
CA ASN A 194 25.07 4.33 -3.70
C ASN A 194 24.80 2.81 -3.83
N ILE A 195 25.46 2.15 -4.78
CA ILE A 195 25.33 0.71 -5.10
C ILE A 195 26.69 0.08 -5.37
N ALA A 196 26.87 -1.17 -4.94
CA ALA A 196 28.14 -1.89 -5.09
C ALA A 196 28.40 -2.40 -6.53
N SER A 197 27.34 -2.60 -7.32
CA SER A 197 27.42 -3.12 -8.69
C SER A 197 26.14 -2.79 -9.45
N SER A 198 26.24 -2.57 -10.77
CA SER A 198 25.08 -2.35 -11.63
C SER A 198 24.19 -3.58 -11.81
N GLN A 199 24.72 -4.79 -11.56
CA GLN A 199 24.02 -6.06 -11.75
C GLN A 199 23.28 -6.13 -13.11
N ALA A 200 23.92 -5.66 -14.18
CA ALA A 200 23.29 -5.47 -15.49
C ALA A 200 22.55 -6.69 -16.04
N ASP A 201 23.08 -7.90 -15.83
CA ASP A 201 22.43 -9.14 -16.24
C ASP A 201 21.09 -9.36 -15.50
N TYR A 202 21.09 -9.11 -14.20
CA TYR A 202 19.87 -9.17 -13.38
C TYR A 202 18.86 -8.11 -13.81
N LEU A 203 19.32 -6.86 -13.99
CA LEU A 203 18.44 -5.74 -14.38
C LEU A 203 17.78 -5.93 -15.76
N THR A 204 18.37 -6.76 -16.62
CA THR A 204 17.82 -7.01 -17.97
C THR A 204 17.01 -8.28 -18.08
N ARG A 205 17.34 -9.34 -17.34
CA ARG A 205 16.61 -10.61 -17.37
C ARG A 205 15.43 -10.66 -16.41
N HIS A 206 15.53 -9.98 -15.28
CA HIS A 206 14.59 -10.13 -14.16
C HIS A 206 13.75 -8.89 -13.88
N PHE A 207 13.60 -7.97 -14.85
CA PHE A 207 12.81 -6.74 -14.72
C PHE A 207 11.35 -6.95 -14.29
N GLY A 208 10.79 -8.14 -14.54
CA GLY A 208 9.49 -8.54 -14.04
C GLY A 208 9.43 -8.73 -12.53
N ASN A 209 10.53 -9.08 -11.87
CA ASN A 209 10.58 -9.52 -10.47
C ASN A 209 11.33 -8.54 -9.56
N PHE A 210 11.59 -7.32 -10.04
CA PHE A 210 12.23 -6.28 -9.26
C PHE A 210 11.49 -5.96 -7.96
N ILE A 211 12.30 -5.64 -6.95
CA ILE A 211 11.86 -5.06 -5.69
C ILE A 211 12.15 -3.54 -5.68
N GLY A 212 11.77 -2.86 -4.60
CA GLY A 212 11.87 -1.40 -4.50
C GLY A 212 13.25 -0.84 -4.84
N LYS A 213 14.31 -1.45 -4.30
CA LYS A 213 15.70 -1.03 -4.55
C LYS A 213 16.08 -1.08 -6.04
N ASP A 214 15.61 -2.08 -6.77
CA ASP A 214 15.96 -2.26 -8.18
C ASP A 214 15.29 -1.17 -9.02
N PHE A 215 14.02 -0.84 -8.72
CA PHE A 215 13.34 0.28 -9.37
C PHE A 215 13.98 1.64 -9.07
N ARG A 216 14.55 1.83 -7.88
CA ARG A 216 15.34 3.04 -7.57
C ARG A 216 16.57 3.15 -8.46
N ILE A 217 17.27 2.03 -8.73
CA ILE A 217 18.42 2.02 -9.64
C ILE A 217 17.95 2.34 -11.07
N VAL A 218 16.90 1.66 -11.53
CA VAL A 218 16.39 1.82 -12.88
C VAL A 218 15.97 3.26 -13.14
N VAL A 219 15.22 3.92 -12.24
CA VAL A 219 14.75 5.28 -12.51
C VAL A 219 15.89 6.32 -12.56
N GLN A 220 17.02 6.04 -11.91
CA GLN A 220 18.22 6.88 -11.98
C GLN A 220 19.02 6.66 -13.26
N ALA A 221 18.96 5.45 -13.84
CA ALA A 221 19.72 5.07 -15.04
C ALA A 221 18.90 5.09 -16.34
N ALA A 222 17.56 5.03 -16.26
CA ALA A 222 16.67 4.73 -17.39
C ALA A 222 16.84 5.68 -18.56
N LEU A 223 16.91 6.99 -18.31
CA LEU A 223 17.08 8.00 -19.37
C LEU A 223 18.40 7.87 -20.13
N PHE A 224 19.41 7.21 -19.58
CA PHE A 224 20.71 7.00 -20.23
C PHE A 224 20.77 5.64 -20.90
N VAL A 225 20.29 4.62 -20.20
CA VAL A 225 20.33 3.22 -20.64
C VAL A 225 19.29 2.95 -21.71
N LEU A 226 18.07 3.44 -21.55
CA LEU A 226 16.94 3.12 -22.43
C LEU A 226 16.70 4.18 -23.51
N PHE A 227 17.43 5.30 -23.49
CA PHE A 227 17.24 6.46 -24.40
C PHE A 227 17.07 6.12 -25.88
N GLN A 228 17.88 5.20 -26.41
CA GLN A 228 17.85 4.86 -27.85
C GLN A 228 16.62 4.06 -28.27
N TYR A 229 15.86 3.56 -27.31
CA TYR A 229 14.65 2.77 -27.54
C TYR A 229 13.38 3.54 -27.17
N MET A 230 13.51 4.85 -26.96
CA MET A 230 12.39 5.75 -26.71
C MET A 230 12.20 6.68 -27.89
N ASP A 231 10.96 6.90 -28.31
CA ASP A 231 10.62 8.04 -29.16
C ASP A 231 10.65 9.37 -28.37
N ASP A 232 10.36 10.48 -29.04
CA ASP A 232 10.40 11.80 -28.39
C ASP A 232 9.33 11.93 -27.30
N ASP A 233 8.11 11.43 -27.51
CA ASP A 233 7.04 11.52 -26.51
C ASP A 233 7.36 10.66 -25.27
N GLU A 234 7.91 9.46 -25.47
CA GLU A 234 8.41 8.59 -24.41
C GLU A 234 9.55 9.26 -23.62
N ARG A 235 10.49 9.93 -24.30
CA ARG A 235 11.56 10.67 -23.60
C ARG A 235 11.01 11.79 -22.72
N HIS A 236 10.01 12.52 -23.19
CA HIS A 236 9.34 13.54 -22.37
C HIS A 236 8.66 12.91 -21.16
N LEU A 237 7.94 11.80 -21.35
CA LEU A 237 7.26 11.07 -20.27
C LEU A 237 8.25 10.56 -19.21
N TRP A 238 9.32 9.88 -19.63
CA TRP A 238 10.35 9.39 -18.72
C TRP A 238 11.11 10.53 -18.04
N THR A 239 11.33 11.65 -18.73
CA THR A 239 11.91 12.86 -18.12
C THR A 239 11.01 13.43 -17.03
N ALA A 240 9.69 13.46 -17.27
CA ALA A 240 8.73 13.92 -16.27
C ALA A 240 8.71 12.99 -15.03
N LEU A 241 8.78 11.66 -15.24
CA LEU A 241 8.93 10.70 -14.15
C LEU A 241 10.22 10.95 -13.33
N CYS A 242 11.38 11.09 -14.00
CA CYS A 242 12.66 11.31 -13.34
C CYS A 242 12.71 12.64 -12.57
N LYS A 243 12.01 13.68 -13.03
CA LYS A 243 11.85 14.95 -12.29
C LYS A 243 10.97 14.82 -11.04
N LEU A 244 9.99 13.91 -11.08
CA LEU A 244 9.08 13.68 -9.97
C LEU A 244 9.73 12.86 -8.83
N VAL A 245 10.63 11.93 -9.17
CA VAL A 245 11.33 11.06 -8.20
C VAL A 245 11.98 11.83 -7.03
N PRO A 246 12.85 12.85 -7.24
CA PRO A 246 13.50 13.54 -6.13
C PRO A 246 12.49 14.25 -5.21
N LEU A 247 11.42 14.81 -5.77
CA LEU A 247 10.35 15.44 -4.99
C LEU A 247 9.62 14.43 -4.09
N ILE A 248 9.37 13.21 -4.59
CA ILE A 248 8.72 12.15 -3.81
C ILE A 248 9.64 11.61 -2.72
N PHE A 249 10.94 11.48 -3.01
CA PHE A 249 11.89 10.78 -2.15
C PHE A 249 12.72 11.68 -1.22
N GLN A 250 12.55 13.00 -1.26
CA GLN A 250 13.19 13.87 -0.29
C GLN A 250 12.69 13.60 1.14
N THR A 251 13.58 13.74 2.11
CA THR A 251 13.31 13.49 3.54
C THR A 251 12.94 14.76 4.31
N HIS A 252 13.08 15.92 3.67
CA HIS A 252 12.84 17.23 4.25
C HIS A 252 12.10 18.13 3.25
N ILE A 253 11.21 18.98 3.75
CA ILE A 253 10.51 20.02 2.99
C ILE A 253 10.74 21.32 3.75
N GLU A 254 11.49 22.25 3.14
CA GLU A 254 11.79 23.55 3.75
C GLU A 254 10.56 24.46 3.78
N ASP A 255 9.96 24.70 2.60
CA ASP A 255 8.72 25.45 2.45
C ASP A 255 7.62 24.56 1.87
N LYS A 256 6.64 24.25 2.71
CA LYS A 256 5.51 23.39 2.37
C LYS A 256 4.67 23.99 1.24
N ALA A 257 4.45 25.31 1.23
CA ALA A 257 3.60 25.95 0.23
C ALA A 257 4.20 25.83 -1.17
N SER A 258 5.46 26.24 -1.34
CA SER A 258 6.19 26.13 -2.61
C SER A 258 6.36 24.68 -3.04
N PHE A 259 6.66 23.78 -2.10
CA PHE A 259 6.81 22.36 -2.39
C PHE A 259 5.51 21.74 -2.92
N THR A 260 4.36 22.02 -2.30
CA THR A 260 3.07 21.52 -2.75
C THR A 260 2.76 22.01 -4.17
N VAL A 261 3.03 23.28 -4.51
CA VAL A 261 2.84 23.79 -5.88
C VAL A 261 3.74 23.05 -6.88
N GLN A 262 5.02 22.85 -6.55
CA GLN A 262 5.94 22.12 -7.41
C GLN A 262 5.53 20.66 -7.61
N LEU A 263 5.21 19.95 -6.52
CA LEU A 263 4.76 18.56 -6.56
C LEU A 263 3.48 18.42 -7.40
N THR A 264 2.48 19.27 -7.17
CA THR A 264 1.24 19.30 -7.96
C THR A 264 1.52 19.51 -9.44
N TYR A 265 2.39 20.47 -9.79
CA TYR A 265 2.77 20.73 -11.16
C TYR A 265 3.41 19.49 -11.81
N HIS A 266 4.41 18.89 -11.16
CA HIS A 266 5.14 17.74 -11.72
C HIS A 266 4.27 16.49 -11.83
N ILE A 267 3.39 16.21 -10.86
CA ILE A 267 2.42 15.11 -10.95
C ILE A 267 1.47 15.32 -12.13
N ARG A 268 0.89 16.52 -12.28
CA ARG A 268 -0.04 16.83 -13.36
C ARG A 268 0.62 16.77 -14.74
N GLN A 269 1.85 17.27 -14.87
CA GLN A 269 2.62 17.17 -16.11
C GLN A 269 2.93 15.71 -16.47
N PHE A 270 3.36 14.90 -15.49
CA PHE A 270 3.58 13.47 -15.70
C PHE A 270 2.31 12.75 -16.15
N LEU A 271 1.19 12.95 -15.45
CA LEU A 271 -0.09 12.32 -15.79
C LEU A 271 -0.62 12.76 -17.16
N TYR A 272 -0.44 14.03 -17.52
CA TYR A 272 -0.80 14.54 -18.84
C TYR A 272 -0.03 13.80 -19.96
N LEU A 273 1.30 13.71 -19.86
CA LEU A 273 2.13 13.02 -20.85
C LEU A 273 1.77 11.52 -20.94
N LEU A 274 1.46 10.91 -19.80
CA LEU A 274 1.10 9.52 -19.70
C LEU A 274 -0.24 9.22 -20.40
N VAL A 275 -1.25 10.07 -20.22
CA VAL A 275 -2.54 9.96 -20.92
C VAL A 275 -2.42 10.30 -22.40
N LYS A 276 -1.59 11.28 -22.75
CA LYS A 276 -1.29 11.65 -24.14
C LYS A 276 -0.75 10.44 -24.92
N ALA A 277 0.11 9.64 -24.29
CA ALA A 277 0.62 8.41 -24.88
C ALA A 277 -0.47 7.33 -25.02
N THR A 278 -1.23 7.05 -23.96
CA THR A 278 -2.36 6.12 -24.01
C THR A 278 -3.30 6.24 -22.82
N ALA A 279 -4.62 6.11 -23.04
CA ALA A 279 -5.59 6.06 -21.96
C ALA A 279 -5.61 4.70 -21.23
N GLN A 280 -4.91 3.66 -21.71
CA GLN A 280 -4.94 2.32 -21.11
C GLN A 280 -4.37 2.27 -19.69
N TRP A 281 -3.59 3.29 -19.30
CA TRP A 281 -3.05 3.45 -17.96
C TRP A 281 -4.11 3.53 -16.84
N VAL A 282 -5.38 3.79 -17.16
CA VAL A 282 -6.50 3.72 -16.21
C VAL A 282 -6.68 2.32 -15.59
N ASN A 283 -6.08 1.29 -16.19
CA ASN A 283 -6.04 -0.07 -15.65
C ASN A 283 -4.96 -0.26 -14.57
N LYS A 284 -4.12 0.75 -14.32
CA LYS A 284 -3.09 0.74 -13.29
C LYS A 284 -3.52 1.64 -12.13
N PRO A 285 -4.31 1.11 -11.17
CA PRO A 285 -5.01 1.95 -10.18
C PRO A 285 -4.08 2.71 -9.24
N LYS A 286 -2.82 2.28 -9.11
CA LYS A 286 -1.80 3.01 -8.33
C LYS A 286 -1.43 4.36 -8.94
N LEU A 287 -1.62 4.57 -10.24
CA LEU A 287 -1.44 5.89 -10.86
C LEU A 287 -2.42 6.91 -10.29
N HIS A 288 -3.68 6.53 -10.09
CA HIS A 288 -4.67 7.41 -9.50
C HIS A 288 -4.29 7.83 -8.08
N MET A 289 -3.60 6.97 -7.33
CA MET A 289 -3.13 7.30 -5.98
C MET A 289 -2.12 8.45 -5.97
N LEU A 290 -1.41 8.73 -7.08
CA LEU A 290 -0.54 9.92 -7.15
C LEU A 290 -1.32 11.23 -7.00
N LEU A 291 -2.59 11.25 -7.40
CA LEU A 291 -3.43 12.44 -7.24
C LEU A 291 -3.80 12.71 -5.77
N HIS A 292 -3.63 11.73 -4.88
CA HIS A 292 -3.83 11.85 -3.42
C HIS A 292 -2.52 12.10 -2.65
N LEU A 293 -1.38 11.99 -3.34
CA LEU A 293 -0.06 12.21 -2.74
C LEU A 293 0.11 13.67 -2.33
N MET A 294 -0.52 14.61 -3.05
CA MET A 294 -0.46 16.04 -2.74
C MET A 294 -1.09 16.32 -1.36
N GLU A 295 -2.27 15.77 -1.11
CA GLU A 295 -2.96 15.82 0.19
C GLU A 295 -2.17 15.09 1.28
N SER A 296 -1.61 13.92 0.95
CA SER A 296 -0.81 13.16 1.89
C SER A 296 0.42 13.96 2.34
N VAL A 297 1.12 14.62 1.41
CA VAL A 297 2.28 15.45 1.79
C VAL A 297 1.85 16.69 2.55
N ASP A 298 0.71 17.28 2.20
CA ASP A 298 0.19 18.40 2.97
C ASP A 298 -0.12 17.99 4.43
N ARG A 299 -0.68 16.81 4.65
CA ARG A 299 -1.04 16.35 6.00
C ARG A 299 0.13 15.78 6.80
N TYR A 300 1.00 15.01 6.17
CA TYR A 300 2.03 14.19 6.84
C TYR A 300 3.47 14.68 6.61
N GLY A 301 3.67 15.67 5.74
CA GLY A 301 4.99 16.11 5.34
C GLY A 301 5.63 15.15 4.31
N PRO A 302 6.97 15.03 4.27
CA PRO A 302 7.66 14.28 3.22
C PRO A 302 7.17 12.84 3.09
N ALA A 303 6.78 12.44 1.88
CA ALA A 303 6.13 11.14 1.63
C ALA A 303 7.01 9.93 2.01
N CYS A 304 8.34 10.09 1.91
CA CYS A 304 9.32 9.11 2.38
C CYS A 304 9.15 8.69 3.84
N LEU A 305 8.66 9.58 4.71
CA LEU A 305 8.53 9.31 6.14
C LEU A 305 7.36 8.37 6.45
N SER A 306 6.42 8.23 5.51
CA SER A 306 5.28 7.32 5.60
C SER A 306 5.52 5.99 4.86
N ALA A 307 6.72 5.77 4.30
CA ALA A 307 7.04 4.55 3.56
C ALA A 307 7.12 3.33 4.49
N THR A 308 6.57 2.19 4.05
CA THR A 308 6.54 0.96 4.87
C THR A 308 7.80 0.12 4.78
N GLU A 309 8.80 0.55 4.00
CA GLU A 309 10.05 -0.21 3.75
C GLU A 309 10.75 -0.66 5.05
N LYS A 310 10.82 0.24 6.06
CA LYS A 310 11.41 -0.09 7.37
C LYS A 310 10.62 -1.18 8.09
N PHE A 311 9.28 -1.13 8.02
CA PHE A 311 8.41 -2.13 8.63
C PHE A 311 8.46 -3.46 7.87
N GLU A 312 8.54 -3.42 6.54
CA GLU A 312 8.68 -4.63 5.72
C GLU A 312 10.02 -5.34 5.90
N GLY A 313 11.10 -4.58 6.13
CA GLY A 313 12.41 -5.15 6.49
C GLY A 313 12.35 -6.02 7.75
N TYR A 314 11.42 -5.72 8.66
CA TYR A 314 11.19 -6.51 9.88
C TYR A 314 10.73 -7.95 9.60
N ASN A 315 10.14 -8.22 8.42
CA ASN A 315 9.81 -9.59 8.00
C ASN A 315 11.06 -10.49 7.94
N SER A 316 12.23 -9.92 7.65
CA SER A 316 13.49 -10.67 7.70
C SER A 316 13.83 -11.13 9.12
N VAL A 317 13.56 -10.30 10.14
CA VAL A 317 13.78 -10.63 11.55
C VAL A 317 12.84 -11.76 11.99
N VAL A 318 11.56 -11.67 11.62
CA VAL A 318 10.57 -12.73 11.89
C VAL A 318 10.99 -14.06 11.26
N ARG A 319 11.42 -14.04 9.98
CA ARG A 319 11.92 -15.25 9.29
C ARG A 319 13.16 -15.81 9.95
N HIS A 320 14.09 -14.97 10.37
CA HIS A 320 15.30 -15.40 11.06
C HIS A 320 14.98 -16.10 12.39
N ALA A 321 14.07 -15.53 13.19
CA ALA A 321 13.59 -16.18 14.43
C ALA A 321 12.97 -17.56 14.17
N SER A 322 12.28 -17.73 13.03
CA SER A 322 11.73 -19.03 12.64
C SER A 322 12.78 -20.02 12.11
N VAL A 323 13.71 -19.58 11.27
CA VAL A 323 14.70 -20.47 10.62
C VAL A 323 15.69 -21.03 11.65
N HIS A 324 16.05 -20.22 12.64
CA HIS A 324 17.01 -20.58 13.68
C HIS A 324 16.36 -21.23 14.92
N SER A 325 15.08 -21.60 14.86
CA SER A 325 14.42 -22.38 15.91
C SER A 325 14.49 -23.89 15.62
N ASN A 326 13.96 -24.72 16.53
CA ASN A 326 13.81 -26.15 16.29
C ASN A 326 12.69 -26.49 15.27
N GLN A 327 11.94 -25.48 14.82
CA GLN A 327 10.88 -25.53 13.82
C GLN A 327 9.71 -26.48 14.14
N GLN A 328 9.61 -26.99 15.36
CA GLN A 328 8.48 -27.85 15.78
C GLN A 328 7.21 -27.02 15.98
N SER A 329 7.36 -25.76 16.41
CA SER A 329 6.24 -24.83 16.55
C SER A 329 6.71 -23.40 16.21
N PRO A 330 6.87 -23.08 14.91
CA PRO A 330 7.43 -21.80 14.47
C PRO A 330 6.75 -20.57 15.09
N GLY A 331 5.43 -20.60 15.25
CA GLY A 331 4.69 -19.51 15.89
C GLY A 331 5.05 -19.32 17.36
N LYS A 332 5.24 -20.40 18.11
CA LYS A 332 5.70 -20.35 19.51
C LYS A 332 7.14 -19.86 19.59
N ASP A 333 8.00 -20.36 18.72
CA ASP A 333 9.43 -20.01 18.71
C ASP A 333 9.67 -18.53 18.37
N ILE A 334 8.96 -18.02 17.37
CA ILE A 334 8.92 -16.58 17.05
C ILE A 334 8.42 -15.80 18.28
N SER A 335 7.32 -16.23 18.89
CA SER A 335 6.75 -15.52 20.05
C SER A 335 7.71 -15.43 21.23
N VAL A 336 8.42 -16.53 21.54
CA VAL A 336 9.44 -16.57 22.60
C VAL A 336 10.60 -15.65 22.27
N THR A 337 11.17 -15.77 21.06
CA THR A 337 12.30 -14.92 20.62
C THR A 337 11.97 -13.43 20.72
N PHE A 338 10.76 -13.04 20.33
CA PHE A 338 10.30 -11.66 20.40
C PHE A 338 9.98 -11.21 21.82
N GLY A 339 9.53 -12.13 22.68
CA GLY A 339 9.44 -11.94 24.11
C GLY A 339 10.81 -11.59 24.70
N ASP A 340 11.83 -12.38 24.39
CA ASP A 340 13.20 -12.16 24.86
C ASP A 340 13.76 -10.82 24.37
N TYR A 341 13.55 -10.45 23.11
CA TYR A 341 13.94 -9.13 22.60
C TYR A 341 13.28 -7.97 23.36
N ARG A 342 11.99 -8.10 23.71
CA ARG A 342 11.29 -7.08 24.51
C ARG A 342 11.82 -7.01 25.93
N ILE A 343 12.11 -8.16 26.55
CA ILE A 343 12.70 -8.22 27.90
C ILE A 343 14.08 -7.58 27.91
N LEU A 344 14.95 -7.93 26.97
CA LEU A 344 16.29 -7.34 26.83
C LEU A 344 16.21 -5.83 26.61
N ARG A 345 15.32 -5.37 25.72
CA ARG A 345 15.12 -3.93 25.50
C ARG A 345 14.66 -3.23 26.78
N HIS A 346 13.72 -3.83 27.53
CA HIS A 346 13.24 -3.28 28.80
C HIS A 346 14.39 -3.13 29.80
N ILE A 347 15.20 -4.18 29.99
CA ILE A 347 16.35 -4.18 30.90
C ILE A 347 17.39 -3.13 30.47
N LEU A 348 17.78 -3.12 29.20
CA LEU A 348 18.80 -2.19 28.67
C LEU A 348 18.35 -0.72 28.68
N SER A 349 17.03 -0.47 28.66
CA SER A 349 16.47 0.88 28.78
C SER A 349 16.46 1.40 30.23
N GLY A 350 16.94 0.61 31.21
CA GLY A 350 16.89 0.96 32.63
C GLY A 350 15.50 0.88 33.25
N SER A 351 14.54 0.29 32.52
CA SER A 351 13.19 0.08 33.01
C SER A 351 13.16 -1.06 34.03
N TYR A 352 12.28 -0.93 35.01
CA TYR A 352 12.00 -1.97 36.00
C TYR A 352 10.51 -2.25 36.04
N TRP A 353 10.15 -3.49 36.35
CA TRP A 353 8.76 -3.84 36.64
C TRP A 353 8.43 -3.36 38.05
N VAL A 354 7.43 -2.50 38.17
CA VAL A 354 6.87 -2.13 39.47
C VAL A 354 5.95 -3.27 39.89
N ASP A 355 6.31 -4.01 40.94
CA ASP A 355 5.37 -4.93 41.56
C ASP A 355 4.34 -4.11 42.34
N GLY A 356 3.07 -4.16 41.93
CA GLY A 356 2.07 -3.22 42.41
C GLY A 356 0.66 -3.50 41.93
N PHE A 357 0.10 -4.65 42.31
CA PHE A 357 -1.35 -4.76 42.49
C PHE A 357 -1.72 -4.12 43.83
N GLN A 358 -2.06 -2.83 43.80
CA GLN A 358 -3.10 -2.31 44.69
C GLN A 358 -4.21 -1.75 43.81
N HIS A 359 -5.35 -2.42 43.86
CA HIS A 359 -6.62 -1.88 43.40
C HIS A 359 -6.89 -0.57 44.14
N GLU A 360 -6.69 0.56 43.49
CA GLU A 360 -7.47 1.76 43.74
C GLU A 360 -7.49 2.62 42.48
N GLY A 361 -8.70 2.89 42.00
CA GLY A 361 -8.92 3.65 40.79
C GLY A 361 -8.47 5.10 40.97
N THR A 362 -7.68 5.60 40.02
CA THR A 362 -7.86 6.89 39.34
C THR A 362 -6.75 7.03 38.32
N GLY A 363 -7.13 7.31 37.08
CA GLY A 363 -6.20 7.39 35.96
C GLY A 363 -5.18 8.51 36.12
N ARG A 364 -3.92 8.18 35.84
CA ARG A 364 -2.94 9.02 35.15
C ARG A 364 -1.73 8.15 34.83
N PHE A 365 -1.60 7.74 33.58
CA PHE A 365 -0.28 7.42 33.04
C PHE A 365 0.58 8.68 33.18
N LYS A 366 1.60 8.66 34.02
CA LYS A 366 2.69 9.64 33.91
C LYS A 366 3.43 9.32 32.62
N GLU A 367 3.48 10.30 31.72
CA GLU A 367 4.26 10.24 30.49
C GLU A 367 5.71 9.82 30.80
N PRO A 368 6.28 8.86 30.05
CA PRO A 368 7.73 8.72 30.03
C PRO A 368 8.31 9.97 29.39
N VAL A 369 9.28 10.56 30.07
CA VAL A 369 10.11 11.66 29.58
C VAL A 369 10.56 11.39 28.15
N SER A 370 10.32 12.37 27.28
CA SER A 370 10.87 12.48 25.94
C SER A 370 12.35 12.09 25.91
N LEU A 371 12.66 10.99 25.22
CA LEU A 371 13.97 10.74 24.61
C LEU A 371 13.81 10.84 23.10
N CYS A 372 13.37 12.02 22.64
CA CYS A 372 13.73 12.52 21.32
C CYS A 372 15.05 13.29 21.43
N GLN A 373 16.16 12.57 21.60
CA GLN A 373 17.50 13.04 21.28
C GLN A 373 18.43 11.83 21.27
N GLU A 374 19.31 11.77 20.27
CA GLU A 374 20.30 10.72 19.98
C GLU A 374 19.87 9.55 19.07
N VAL A 375 19.65 9.87 17.79
CA VAL A 375 20.38 9.20 16.68
C VAL A 375 20.84 10.28 15.70
N GLU A 376 21.74 11.16 16.13
CA GLU A 376 22.67 11.82 15.22
C GLU A 376 23.86 10.86 15.07
N GLY A 377 24.08 10.32 13.86
CA GLY A 377 25.22 9.44 13.62
C GLY A 377 25.03 8.33 12.60
N SER A 378 24.36 8.58 11.47
CA SER A 378 24.73 7.97 10.18
C SER A 378 24.12 8.79 9.06
N GLY A 379 24.80 9.90 8.75
CA GLY A 379 24.52 10.71 7.58
C GLY A 379 24.63 9.85 6.33
N LEU A 380 23.49 9.61 5.69
CA LEU A 380 23.38 8.93 4.40
C LEU A 380 22.52 9.79 3.46
N PHE A 381 22.72 11.11 3.46
CA PHE A 381 22.32 12.04 2.40
C PHE A 381 23.14 13.33 2.54
N ALA A 382 24.37 13.29 2.03
CA ALA A 382 25.16 14.44 1.61
C ALA A 382 26.09 13.93 0.49
N GLY A 383 25.83 14.35 -0.74
CA GLY A 383 26.51 13.88 -1.95
C GLY A 383 25.60 13.96 -3.16
#